data_AF-A0A963W7T6-F1
#
_entry.id   AF-A0A963W7T6-F1
#
_cell.length_a   1.000
_cell.length_b   1.000
_cell.length_c   1.000
_cell.angle_alpha   90.00
_cell.angle_beta   90.00
_cell.angle_gamma   90.00
#
_symmetry.space_group_name_H-M   'P 1'
#
loop_
_entity.id
_entity.type
_entity.pdbx_description
1 polymer ?
#
loop_
_entity_poly.entity_id
_entity_poly.type
_entity_poly.pdbx_seq_one_letter_code
_entity_poly.pdbx_strand_id
1 'polypeptide(L)'
;QERITSTTKGSITSVQAIYVPADDLTDPAPATSFAHLDATTTLNRAISELGIYPAVDPLDSTSRVLEPRVVGAEHYETARKVQETLQKYKSLQDIIAILGMDELSEEDKTTVARARKIQKFLSQPFHVAEVFTNIPGKFVQIEDTVKSFKAVVDGEYDHLPEDAFYMVGGIDEAVEKAKKLAEEA
;
A
#
# COMPACT_ATOMS: atom_id res chain seq x y z
N GLN A 1 -19.28 6.82 19.34
CA GLN A 1 -18.79 7.24 18.02
C GLN A 1 -19.15 8.70 17.74
N GLU A 2 -20.39 9.15 17.93
CA GLU A 2 -20.83 10.52 17.57
C GLU A 2 -20.11 11.69 18.30
N ARG A 3 -19.52 11.45 19.47
CA ARG A 3 -18.71 12.47 20.19
C ARG A 3 -17.32 12.70 19.58
N ILE A 4 -16.86 11.78 18.74
CA ILE A 4 -15.58 11.87 18.02
C ILE A 4 -15.91 12.51 16.67
N THR A 5 -15.76 13.83 16.57
CA THR A 5 -16.10 14.56 15.35
C THR A 5 -15.34 15.88 15.27
N SER A 6 -15.44 16.54 14.12
CA SER A 6 -14.93 17.89 13.91
C SER A 6 -15.98 18.94 14.23
N THR A 7 -15.57 20.00 14.91
CA THR A 7 -16.41 21.15 15.27
C THR A 7 -15.76 22.44 14.75
N THR A 8 -16.48 23.56 14.86
CA THR A 8 -15.93 24.87 14.48
C THR A 8 -14.75 25.32 15.35
N LYS A 9 -14.53 24.70 16.52
CA LYS A 9 -13.44 25.04 17.44
C LYS A 9 -12.21 24.15 17.28
N GLY A 10 -12.33 23.02 16.58
CA GLY A 10 -11.27 22.03 16.45
C GLY A 10 -11.80 20.67 16.05
N SER A 11 -10.88 19.74 15.80
CA SER A 11 -11.17 18.37 15.36
C SER A 11 -10.63 17.33 16.34
N ILE A 12 -11.34 16.21 16.45
CA ILE A 12 -10.86 15.00 17.12
C ILE A 12 -10.81 13.90 16.08
N THR A 13 -9.60 13.45 15.73
CA THR A 13 -9.37 12.26 14.91
C THR A 13 -9.07 11.09 15.82
N SER A 14 -9.90 10.04 15.78
CA SER A 14 -9.70 8.83 16.59
C SER A 14 -9.22 7.68 15.74
N VAL A 15 -8.09 7.09 16.13
CA VAL A 15 -7.59 5.83 15.58
C VAL A 15 -7.99 4.72 16.54
N GLN A 16 -8.84 3.80 16.08
CA GLN A 16 -9.43 2.75 16.90
C GLN A 16 -8.88 1.40 16.47
N ALA A 17 -8.15 0.73 17.37
CA ALA A 17 -7.70 -0.64 17.14
C ALA A 17 -8.89 -1.60 17.39
N ILE A 18 -9.30 -2.31 16.34
CA ILE A 18 -10.36 -3.32 16.41
C ILE A 18 -9.70 -4.68 16.23
N TYR A 19 -9.78 -5.52 17.26
CA TYR A 19 -9.36 -6.91 17.16
C TYR A 19 -10.48 -7.71 16.48
N VAL A 20 -10.12 -8.44 15.42
CA VAL A 20 -11.04 -9.30 14.68
C VAL A 20 -10.85 -10.73 15.18
N PRO A 21 -11.84 -11.32 15.90
CA PRO A 21 -11.73 -12.69 16.38
C PRO A 21 -11.60 -13.67 15.21
N ALA A 22 -10.64 -14.59 15.30
CA ALA A 22 -10.42 -15.65 14.33
C ALA A 22 -10.27 -15.19 12.86
N ASP A 23 -9.82 -13.94 12.65
CA ASP A 23 -9.68 -13.35 11.31
C ASP A 23 -11.02 -13.25 10.53
N ASP A 24 -12.19 -13.29 11.20
CA ASP A 24 -13.53 -13.22 10.60
C ASP A 24 -14.14 -11.80 10.68
N LEU A 25 -14.13 -11.09 9.55
CA LEU A 25 -14.70 -9.74 9.41
C LEU A 25 -16.24 -9.71 9.40
N THR A 26 -16.89 -10.88 9.29
CA THR A 26 -18.36 -10.99 9.28
C THR A 26 -18.95 -11.09 10.69
N ASP A 27 -18.11 -11.17 11.72
CA ASP A 27 -18.56 -11.16 13.11
C ASP A 27 -19.37 -9.86 13.42
N PRO A 28 -20.48 -9.95 14.17
CA PRO A 28 -21.34 -8.81 14.44
C PRO A 28 -20.65 -7.63 15.15
N ALA A 29 -19.62 -7.87 15.96
CA ALA A 29 -18.95 -6.82 16.72
C ALA A 29 -18.06 -5.91 15.84
N PRO A 30 -17.18 -6.44 14.95
CA PRO A 30 -16.55 -5.67 13.90
C PRO A 30 -17.55 -5.00 12.96
N ALA A 31 -18.57 -5.75 12.49
CA ALA A 31 -19.54 -5.24 11.52
C ALA A 31 -20.28 -3.98 11.99
N THR A 32 -20.71 -3.96 13.26
CA THR A 32 -21.40 -2.79 13.86
C THR A 32 -20.44 -1.60 14.00
N SER A 33 -19.18 -1.87 14.32
CA SER A 33 -18.15 -0.84 14.47
C SER A 33 -17.81 -0.18 13.13
N PHE A 34 -17.72 -0.97 12.05
CA PHE A 34 -17.38 -0.47 10.71
C PHE A 34 -18.39 0.54 10.16
N ALA A 35 -19.69 0.41 10.49
CA ALA A 35 -20.72 1.35 10.02
C ALA A 35 -20.45 2.80 10.43
N HIS A 36 -19.74 2.99 11.55
CA HIS A 36 -19.42 4.31 12.11
C HIS A 36 -18.04 4.83 11.71
N LEU A 37 -17.22 4.05 11.01
CA LEU A 37 -15.88 4.44 10.63
C LEU A 37 -15.87 5.12 9.26
N ASP A 38 -15.12 6.22 9.17
CA ASP A 38 -14.92 6.95 7.91
C ASP A 38 -13.79 6.36 7.06
N ALA A 39 -12.88 5.61 7.69
CA ALA A 39 -11.86 4.85 7.02
C ALA A 39 -11.56 3.56 7.81
N THR A 40 -11.21 2.50 7.08
CA THR A 40 -10.77 1.23 7.62
C THR A 40 -9.37 0.93 7.10
N THR A 41 -8.45 0.63 8.01
CA THR A 41 -7.10 0.17 7.67
C THR A 41 -6.99 -1.28 8.14
N THR A 42 -7.10 -2.20 7.19
CA THR A 42 -7.10 -3.64 7.47
C THR A 42 -5.67 -4.13 7.51
N LEU A 43 -5.26 -4.78 8.61
CA LEU A 43 -3.95 -5.40 8.74
C LEU A 43 -4.06 -6.90 8.42
N ASN A 44 -3.25 -7.39 7.50
CA ASN A 44 -3.34 -8.76 6.99
C ASN A 44 -2.08 -9.57 7.29
N ARG A 45 -2.26 -10.76 7.88
CA ARG A 45 -1.16 -11.67 8.22
C ARG A 45 -0.34 -12.09 7.00
N ALA A 46 -0.99 -12.40 5.87
CA ALA A 46 -0.32 -12.83 4.66
C ALA A 46 0.66 -11.75 4.12
N ILE A 47 0.33 -10.46 4.30
CA ILE A 47 1.22 -9.36 3.91
C ILE A 47 2.43 -9.27 4.84
N SER A 48 2.22 -9.48 6.15
CA SER A 48 3.33 -9.50 7.11
C SER A 48 4.31 -10.66 6.88
N GLU A 49 3.82 -11.82 6.42
CA GLU A 49 4.64 -12.99 6.08
C GLU A 49 5.55 -12.74 4.87
N LEU A 50 5.18 -11.80 3.99
CA LEU A 50 6.03 -11.30 2.90
C LEU A 50 7.10 -10.30 3.37
N GLY A 51 7.15 -9.99 4.67
CA GLY A 51 8.08 -9.01 5.25
C GLY A 51 7.73 -7.55 4.96
N ILE A 52 6.49 -7.28 4.51
CA ILE A 52 6.01 -5.94 4.17
C ILE A 52 5.41 -5.30 5.44
N TYR A 53 6.01 -4.18 5.85
CA TYR A 53 5.55 -3.40 7.00
C TYR A 53 5.37 -1.92 6.60
N PRO A 54 4.22 -1.30 6.95
CA PRO A 54 3.10 -1.88 7.68
C PRO A 54 2.31 -2.92 6.85
N ALA A 55 1.75 -3.92 7.51
CA ALA A 55 1.03 -5.03 6.86
C ALA A 55 -0.41 -4.65 6.45
N VAL A 56 -0.58 -3.47 5.85
CA VAL A 56 -1.88 -2.95 5.41
C VAL A 56 -2.30 -3.64 4.12
N ASP A 57 -3.54 -4.13 4.08
CA ASP A 57 -4.15 -4.63 2.86
C ASP A 57 -4.71 -3.47 2.03
N PRO A 58 -4.13 -3.15 0.85
CA PRO A 58 -4.53 -2.00 0.05
C PRO A 58 -5.87 -2.19 -0.69
N LEU A 59 -6.35 -3.43 -0.81
CA LEU A 59 -7.62 -3.74 -1.48
C LEU A 59 -8.78 -3.83 -0.47
N ASP A 60 -8.51 -4.32 0.74
CA ASP A 60 -9.52 -4.41 1.81
C ASP A 60 -9.60 -3.14 2.67
N SER A 61 -8.61 -2.26 2.62
CA SER A 61 -8.65 -0.96 3.30
C SER A 61 -9.46 0.05 2.48
N THR A 62 -10.30 0.83 3.16
CA THR A 62 -11.22 1.77 2.51
C THR A 62 -11.23 3.13 3.20
N SER A 63 -11.64 4.16 2.46
CA SER A 63 -11.84 5.50 3.03
C SER A 63 -12.96 6.22 2.30
N ARG A 64 -13.87 6.83 3.05
CA ARG A 64 -14.96 7.68 2.51
C ARG A 64 -14.44 8.94 1.85
N VAL A 65 -13.27 9.44 2.27
CA VAL A 65 -12.70 10.68 1.73
C VAL A 65 -11.88 10.44 0.45
N LEU A 66 -11.72 9.19 0.00
CA LEU A 66 -11.08 8.87 -1.28
C LEU A 66 -12.05 9.18 -2.44
N GLU A 67 -12.27 10.47 -2.66
CA GLU A 67 -13.12 11.02 -3.71
C GLU A 67 -12.43 12.23 -4.37
N PRO A 68 -12.54 12.44 -5.69
CA PRO A 68 -11.84 13.52 -6.40
C PRO A 68 -12.13 14.91 -5.84
N ARG A 69 -13.35 15.14 -5.33
CA ARG A 69 -13.77 16.41 -4.75
C ARG A 69 -13.12 16.72 -3.40
N VAL A 70 -12.56 15.72 -2.72
CA VAL A 70 -11.91 15.88 -1.40
C VAL A 70 -10.40 15.85 -1.53
N VAL A 71 -9.84 14.84 -2.20
CA VAL A 71 -8.38 14.64 -2.30
C VAL A 71 -7.77 15.22 -3.58
N GLY A 72 -8.59 15.70 -4.52
CA GLY A 72 -8.15 16.11 -5.85
C GLY A 72 -8.14 14.95 -6.86
N ALA A 73 -8.21 15.28 -8.14
CA ALA A 73 -8.28 14.30 -9.23
C ALA A 73 -7.01 13.43 -9.31
N GLU A 74 -5.83 14.04 -9.23
CA GLU A 74 -4.56 13.32 -9.38
C GLU A 74 -4.33 12.27 -8.29
N HIS A 75 -4.60 12.61 -7.03
CA HIS A 75 -4.51 11.67 -5.92
C HIS A 75 -5.50 10.52 -6.13
N TYR A 76 -6.77 10.84 -6.42
CA TYR A 76 -7.80 9.83 -6.62
C TYR A 76 -7.46 8.87 -7.77
N GLU A 77 -7.10 9.38 -8.94
CA GLU A 77 -6.77 8.58 -10.12
C GLU A 77 -5.55 7.69 -9.87
N THR A 78 -4.52 8.23 -9.21
CA THR A 78 -3.31 7.46 -8.87
C THR A 78 -3.67 6.31 -7.93
N ALA A 79 -4.43 6.58 -6.87
CA ALA A 79 -4.87 5.54 -5.94
C ALA A 79 -5.73 4.47 -6.63
N ARG A 80 -6.63 4.85 -7.54
CA ARG A 80 -7.46 3.90 -8.30
C ARG A 80 -6.63 3.02 -9.23
N LYS A 81 -5.69 3.59 -9.98
CA LYS A 81 -4.81 2.77 -10.84
C LYS A 81 -3.92 1.82 -10.03
N VAL A 82 -3.44 2.22 -8.85
CA VAL A 82 -2.71 1.35 -7.92
C VAL A 82 -3.59 0.17 -7.52
N GLN A 83 -4.83 0.43 -7.09
CA GLN A 83 -5.79 -0.61 -6.72
C GLN A 83 -6.11 -1.54 -7.90
N GLU A 84 -6.35 -1.00 -9.10
CA GLU A 84 -6.59 -1.79 -10.31
C GLU A 84 -5.42 -2.71 -10.65
N THR A 85 -4.19 -2.19 -10.56
CA THR A 85 -2.97 -2.96 -10.82
C THR A 85 -2.82 -4.12 -9.83
N LEU A 86 -3.04 -3.86 -8.54
CA LEU A 86 -2.99 -4.88 -7.49
C LEU A 86 -4.13 -5.90 -7.60
N GLN A 87 -5.33 -5.46 -8.00
CA GLN A 87 -6.47 -6.34 -8.23
C GLN A 87 -6.24 -7.27 -9.42
N LYS A 88 -5.70 -6.74 -10.54
CA LYS A 88 -5.32 -7.54 -11.70
C LYS A 88 -4.23 -8.55 -11.30
N TYR A 89 -3.23 -8.13 -10.54
CA TYR A 89 -2.22 -9.05 -10.00
C TYR A 89 -2.82 -10.18 -9.16
N LYS A 90 -3.74 -9.88 -8.23
CA LYS A 90 -4.43 -10.90 -7.42
C LYS A 90 -5.17 -11.92 -8.29
N SER A 91 -5.82 -11.49 -9.37
CA SER A 91 -6.48 -12.40 -10.32
C SER A 91 -5.52 -13.27 -11.13
N LEU A 92 -4.29 -12.79 -11.36
CA LEU A 92 -3.24 -13.52 -12.07
C LEU A 92 -2.47 -14.48 -11.16
N GLN A 93 -2.50 -14.31 -9.83
CA GLN A 93 -1.76 -15.17 -8.89
C GLN A 93 -2.16 -16.64 -8.98
N ASP A 94 -3.47 -16.95 -9.11
CA ASP A 94 -3.94 -18.33 -9.25
C ASP A 94 -3.44 -18.97 -10.55
N ILE A 95 -3.45 -18.20 -11.63
CA ILE A 95 -2.94 -18.62 -12.94
C ILE A 95 -1.43 -18.91 -12.84
N ILE A 96 -0.67 -18.00 -12.22
CA ILE A 96 0.78 -18.15 -12.01
C ILE A 96 1.10 -19.38 -11.16
N ALA A 97 0.30 -19.65 -10.12
CA ALA A 97 0.50 -20.78 -9.23
C ALA A 97 0.28 -22.14 -9.93
N ILE A 98 -0.59 -22.20 -10.94
CA ILE A 98 -0.92 -23.44 -11.67
C ILE A 98 -0.06 -23.62 -12.92
N LEU A 99 0.06 -22.57 -13.74
CA LEU A 99 0.65 -22.62 -15.08
C LEU A 99 2.08 -22.06 -15.13
N GLY A 100 2.46 -21.23 -14.16
CA GLY A 100 3.74 -20.52 -14.17
C GLY A 100 3.68 -19.14 -14.82
N MET A 101 4.75 -18.36 -14.65
CA MET A 101 4.82 -16.97 -15.12
C MET A 101 5.00 -16.85 -16.65
N ASP A 102 5.56 -17.89 -17.29
CA ASP A 102 5.88 -17.90 -18.72
C ASP A 102 4.63 -17.94 -19.61
N GLU A 103 3.53 -18.50 -19.08
CA GLU A 103 2.23 -18.65 -19.76
C GLU A 103 1.40 -17.36 -19.80
N LEU A 104 1.85 -16.31 -19.11
CA LEU A 104 1.21 -15.01 -19.16
C LEU A 104 1.54 -14.26 -20.45
N SER A 105 0.61 -13.41 -20.89
CA SER A 105 0.89 -12.43 -21.95
C SER A 105 1.99 -11.45 -21.50
N GLU A 106 2.70 -10.83 -22.43
CA GLU A 106 3.74 -9.83 -22.08
C GLU A 106 3.16 -8.62 -21.32
N GLU A 107 1.90 -8.25 -21.60
CA GLU A 107 1.17 -7.22 -20.86
C GLU A 107 0.89 -7.65 -19.41
N ASP A 108 0.49 -8.90 -19.20
CA ASP A 108 0.24 -9.43 -17.86
C ASP A 108 1.52 -9.60 -17.07
N LYS A 109 2.62 -10.04 -17.72
CA LYS A 109 3.95 -10.05 -17.10
C LYS A 109 4.37 -8.66 -16.62
N THR A 110 4.15 -7.64 -17.45
CA THR A 110 4.42 -6.24 -17.09
C THR A 110 3.55 -5.80 -15.92
N THR A 111 2.25 -6.14 -15.94
CA THR A 111 1.33 -5.85 -14.84
C THR A 111 1.79 -6.49 -13.54
N VAL A 112 2.19 -7.77 -13.57
CA VAL A 112 2.69 -8.50 -12.39
C VAL A 112 3.97 -7.86 -11.86
N ALA A 113 4.90 -7.50 -12.74
CA ALA A 113 6.15 -6.84 -12.35
C ALA A 113 5.89 -5.50 -11.66
N ARG A 114 5.00 -4.66 -12.22
CA ARG A 114 4.59 -3.39 -11.58
C ARG A 114 3.87 -3.63 -10.26
N ALA A 115 2.96 -4.59 -10.20
CA ALA A 115 2.23 -4.91 -8.97
C ALA A 115 3.16 -5.35 -7.84
N ARG A 116 4.17 -6.18 -8.12
CA ARG A 116 5.19 -6.58 -7.13
C ARG A 116 5.99 -5.39 -6.63
N LYS A 117 6.39 -4.48 -7.52
CA LYS A 117 7.07 -3.23 -7.14
C LYS A 117 6.19 -2.36 -6.24
N ILE A 118 4.94 -2.14 -6.62
CA ILE A 118 3.95 -1.40 -5.83
C ILE A 118 3.77 -2.06 -4.46
N GLN A 119 3.62 -3.39 -4.41
CA GLN A 119 3.44 -4.12 -3.16
C GLN A 119 4.63 -3.93 -2.21
N LYS A 120 5.86 -3.98 -2.73
CA LYS A 120 7.07 -3.66 -1.94
C LYS A 120 7.13 -2.17 -1.57
N PHE A 121 6.75 -1.28 -2.47
CA PHE A 121 6.80 0.17 -2.25
C PHE A 121 5.79 0.68 -1.22
N LEU A 122 4.76 -0.10 -0.92
CA LEU A 122 3.87 0.15 0.23
C LEU A 122 4.54 -0.12 1.58
N SER A 123 5.72 -0.75 1.61
CA SER A 123 6.52 -0.88 2.84
C SER A 123 7.28 0.41 3.14
N GLN A 124 7.37 0.76 4.42
CA GLN A 124 8.03 1.97 4.88
C GLN A 124 8.72 1.75 6.23
N PRO A 125 9.98 2.16 6.41
CA PRO A 125 10.66 2.06 7.69
C PRO A 125 10.08 3.07 8.69
N PHE A 126 9.74 2.58 9.89
CA PHE A 126 9.15 3.38 10.95
C PHE A 126 10.20 3.90 11.92
N HIS A 127 10.11 5.18 12.29
CA HIS A 127 10.97 5.79 13.31
C HIS A 127 10.91 5.04 14.66
N VAL A 128 9.73 4.53 15.02
CA VAL A 128 9.55 3.74 16.26
C VAL A 128 10.16 2.34 16.18
N ALA A 129 10.36 1.82 14.97
CA ALA A 129 10.94 0.49 14.74
C ALA A 129 12.47 0.54 14.59
N GLU A 130 13.05 1.73 14.42
CA GLU A 130 14.49 1.94 14.18
C GLU A 130 15.37 1.28 15.25
N VAL A 131 14.92 1.26 16.51
CA VAL A 131 15.62 0.61 17.63
C VAL A 131 15.76 -0.91 17.44
N PHE A 132 14.85 -1.54 16.68
CA PHE A 132 14.84 -2.98 16.44
C PHE A 132 15.40 -3.36 15.08
N THR A 133 15.17 -2.53 14.06
CA THR A 133 15.56 -2.82 12.67
C THR A 133 16.91 -2.24 12.29
N ASN A 134 17.40 -1.22 13.01
CA ASN A 134 18.56 -0.42 12.66
C ASN A 134 18.45 0.26 11.28
N ILE A 135 17.21 0.45 10.80
CA ILE A 135 16.89 1.17 9.56
C ILE A 135 16.25 2.51 9.96
N PRO A 136 16.82 3.66 9.56
CA PRO A 136 16.27 4.97 9.87
C PRO A 136 14.84 5.13 9.40
N GLY A 137 13.97 5.60 10.30
CA GLY A 137 12.58 5.90 9.94
C GLY A 137 12.48 6.98 8.85
N LYS A 138 11.40 6.89 8.06
CA LYS A 138 11.13 7.87 7.00
C LYS A 138 9.76 8.51 7.18
N PHE A 139 9.68 9.81 6.94
CA PHE A 139 8.42 10.53 6.83
C PHE A 139 8.27 10.98 5.37
N VAL A 140 7.20 10.55 4.72
CA VAL A 140 6.94 10.82 3.30
C VAL A 140 5.77 11.79 3.19
N GLN A 141 5.94 12.88 2.43
CA GLN A 141 4.88 13.85 2.20
C GLN A 141 3.85 13.30 1.22
N ILE A 142 2.60 13.75 1.33
CA ILE A 142 1.49 13.26 0.50
C ILE A 142 1.76 13.51 -0.98
N GLU A 143 2.28 14.70 -1.32
CA GLU A 143 2.59 15.09 -2.69
C GLU A 143 3.66 14.17 -3.29
N ASP A 144 4.65 13.78 -2.49
CA ASP A 144 5.73 12.88 -2.92
C ASP A 144 5.22 11.45 -3.07
N THR A 145 4.33 10.99 -2.18
CA THR A 145 3.65 9.69 -2.32
C THR A 145 2.87 9.63 -3.64
N VAL A 146 2.02 10.62 -3.92
CA VAL A 146 1.19 10.62 -5.13
C VAL A 146 2.08 10.63 -6.39
N LYS A 147 3.09 11.49 -6.45
CA LYS A 147 4.03 11.53 -7.59
C LYS A 147 4.78 10.21 -7.77
N SER A 148 5.28 9.64 -6.67
CA SER A 148 6.06 8.40 -6.71
C SER A 148 5.22 7.22 -7.21
N PHE A 149 4.02 7.03 -6.66
CA PHE A 149 3.13 5.93 -7.09
C PHE A 149 2.62 6.13 -8.52
N LYS A 150 2.35 7.36 -8.93
CA LYS A 150 1.95 7.66 -10.31
C LYS A 150 3.02 7.25 -11.31
N ALA A 151 4.28 7.63 -11.07
CA ALA A 151 5.38 7.29 -11.96
C ALA A 151 5.65 5.78 -12.03
N VAL A 152 5.47 5.04 -10.92
CA VAL A 152 5.57 3.57 -10.90
C VAL A 152 4.45 2.93 -11.72
N VAL A 153 3.21 3.38 -11.55
CA VAL A 153 2.06 2.84 -12.27
C VAL A 153 2.11 3.15 -13.77
N ASP A 154 2.55 4.37 -14.12
CA ASP A 154 2.71 4.80 -15.52
C ASP A 154 3.92 4.14 -16.20
N GLY A 155 4.78 3.45 -15.44
CA GLY A 155 5.86 2.58 -15.95
C GLY A 155 7.23 3.24 -16.08
N GLU A 156 7.40 4.45 -15.54
CA GLU A 156 8.66 5.20 -15.65
C GLU A 156 9.84 4.46 -14.99
N TYR A 157 9.56 3.63 -13.99
CA TYR A 157 10.54 2.88 -13.21
C TYR A 157 10.49 1.36 -13.46
N ASP A 158 10.01 0.94 -14.63
CA ASP A 158 9.96 -0.48 -15.02
C ASP A 158 11.36 -1.13 -15.10
N HIS A 159 12.39 -0.33 -15.37
CA HIS A 159 13.78 -0.78 -15.44
C HIS A 159 14.42 -1.04 -14.08
N LEU A 160 13.84 -0.56 -12.96
CA LEU A 160 14.39 -0.79 -11.62
C LEU A 160 14.05 -2.19 -11.09
N PRO A 161 14.94 -2.84 -10.32
CA PRO A 161 14.65 -4.11 -9.68
C PRO A 161 13.60 -3.97 -8.57
N GLU A 162 12.84 -5.02 -8.29
CA GLU A 162 11.78 -5.01 -7.27
C GLU A 162 12.31 -4.66 -5.87
N ASP A 163 13.52 -5.13 -5.51
CA ASP A 163 14.12 -4.92 -4.20
C ASP A 163 14.50 -3.46 -3.91
N ALA A 164 14.63 -2.65 -4.95
CA ALA A 164 14.84 -1.21 -4.82
C ALA A 164 13.65 -0.51 -4.15
N PHE A 165 12.44 -1.06 -4.28
CA PHE A 165 11.21 -0.50 -3.71
C PHE A 165 10.93 -0.98 -2.29
N TYR A 166 11.76 -1.87 -1.73
CA TYR A 166 11.54 -2.40 -0.39
C TYR A 166 12.14 -1.49 0.70
N MET A 167 11.34 -1.15 1.72
CA MET A 167 11.76 -0.36 2.90
C MET A 167 12.44 0.97 2.54
N VAL A 168 11.80 1.73 1.66
CA VAL A 168 12.25 3.07 1.23
C VAL A 168 11.15 4.11 1.50
N GLY A 169 11.51 5.39 1.53
CA GLY A 169 10.54 6.48 1.64
C GLY A 169 9.91 6.85 0.30
N GLY A 170 10.56 7.75 -0.44
CA GLY A 170 10.11 8.22 -1.74
C GLY A 170 10.81 7.52 -2.91
N ILE A 171 10.43 7.89 -4.13
CA ILE A 171 11.01 7.31 -5.35
C ILE A 171 12.51 7.57 -5.51
N ASP A 172 13.00 8.71 -5.02
CA ASP A 172 14.43 9.05 -5.08
C ASP A 172 15.28 8.03 -4.32
N GLU A 173 14.81 7.59 -3.15
CA GLU A 173 15.48 6.54 -2.36
C GLU A 173 15.42 5.18 -3.06
N ALA A 174 14.33 4.88 -3.77
CA ALA A 174 14.26 3.66 -4.59
C ALA A 174 15.31 3.68 -5.71
N VAL A 175 15.47 4.82 -6.39
CA VAL A 175 16.50 4.99 -7.44
C VAL A 175 17.91 4.88 -6.87
N GLU A 176 18.18 5.52 -5.73
CA GLU A 176 19.48 5.40 -5.05
C GLU A 176 19.78 3.97 -4.62
N LYS A 177 18.78 3.26 -4.07
CA LYS A 177 18.92 1.87 -3.68
C LYS A 177 19.16 0.96 -4.88
N ALA A 178 18.48 1.19 -5.99
CA ALA A 178 18.70 0.45 -7.23
C ALA A 178 20.14 0.61 -7.75
N LYS A 179 20.72 1.82 -7.67
CA LYS A 179 22.13 2.05 -8.04
C LYS A 179 23.08 1.24 -7.18
N LYS A 180 22.87 1.22 -5.85
CA LYS A 180 23.70 0.42 -4.93
C LYS A 180 23.62 -1.08 -5.24
N LEU A 181 22.41 -1.59 -5.49
CA LEU A 181 22.21 -2.99 -5.86
C LEU A 181 22.91 -3.35 -7.19
N ALA A 182 22.97 -2.42 -8.13
CA ALA A 182 23.69 -2.61 -9.39
C ALA A 182 25.21 -2.54 -9.25
N GLU A 183 25.74 -1.81 -8.26
CA GLU A 183 27.18 -1.76 -7.94
C GLU A 183 27.65 -3.00 -7.18
N GLU A 184 26.75 -3.66 -6.45
CA GLU A 184 27.02 -4.87 -5.67
C GLU A 184 26.88 -6.18 -6.49
N ALA A 185 26.27 -6.12 -7.68
CA ALA A 185 26.02 -7.25 -8.57
C ALA A 185 27.15 -7.46 -9.61
#